data_AF-A0A452SFL6-F1
#
_entry.id   AF-A0A452SFL6-F1
#
_cell.length_a   1.000
_cell.length_b   1.000
_cell.length_c   1.000
_cell.angle_alpha   90.00
_cell.angle_beta   90.00
_cell.angle_gamma   90.00
#
_symmetry.space_group_name_H-M   'P 1'
#
loop_
_entity.id
_entity.type
_entity.pdbx_description
1 polymer ?
#
loop_
_entity_poly.entity_id
_entity_poly.type
_entity_poly.pdbx_seq_one_letter_code
_entity_poly.pdbx_strand_id
1 'polypeptide(L)'
;MAPKKKATKGAKEPEVKKKKGGKKDPNMANKPMETALSEENREFYHIQIRDLEDRLARYQRKWDELAVQEKLFRQEFEQLANNKKEIVAFLKRTLNQRVDEITDLNEQLQSLQLAKEMEKDAFEAQLAQVRHEFQETKDQLTTENIILGGKLAALEEFRLQKEELTDKFASLEDQLRKQESEYKDYVYNLEKKSVLDKDRLRKEIIQRVNLVATEFRKVATNQMWDTTKRAIIENNTVTLQLSKISRQGMQLLQENEQLKGTQDKLCKQLDLLENTQKVMARHSRGHHKIILMLTEKCLEHQRGTVETEQLCLQLSQLEQSLGQLQQDNQALRSQRDQLNLQLERQQAKAQRQQQELTKEQKVRASLETALAQATVFLQDILQMQPDEEDGDFDVVFQLQLKEMLQQLLTMLSTATLLSPQPAVWPRRESQGSSWLTPGHQKPGSPSTQPPKMGSLPQQLSSITPYQPGDLGVVPRRAHIPPNPEDLRLLSHTTRVGTLQAHSCPEIHTSGSPKRFKKFSLPEVSLLSK
;
A
#
# COMPACT_ATOMS: atom_id res chain seq x y z
N MET A 1 -19.60 5.59 52.28
CA MET A 1 -18.58 6.47 52.90
C MET A 1 -19.27 7.62 53.64
N ALA A 2 -18.62 8.20 54.63
CA ALA A 2 -19.00 9.38 55.44
C ALA A 2 -17.69 9.95 56.07
N PRO A 3 -17.63 11.01 56.91
CA PRO A 3 -18.64 11.99 57.40
C PRO A 3 -18.23 13.47 57.02
N LYS A 4 -18.64 14.62 57.59
CA LYS A 4 -18.94 15.14 58.97
C LYS A 4 -19.86 16.40 58.91
N LYS A 5 -20.87 16.58 59.79
CA LYS A 5 -20.95 17.32 61.10
C LYS A 5 -20.70 18.86 61.05
N LYS A 6 -21.32 19.73 61.89
CA LYS A 6 -22.21 19.61 63.09
C LYS A 6 -23.60 20.25 62.81
N ALA A 7 -24.73 20.08 63.54
CA ALA A 7 -25.14 19.32 64.75
C ALA A 7 -25.04 19.95 66.18
N THR A 8 -26.02 20.79 66.56
CA THR A 8 -26.45 21.31 67.90
C THR A 8 -27.87 21.95 67.74
N LYS A 9 -28.84 22.11 68.66
CA LYS A 9 -29.17 21.75 70.08
C LYS A 9 -28.34 22.31 71.26
N GLY A 10 -28.93 22.74 72.39
CA GLY A 10 -30.35 23.10 72.70
C GLY A 10 -30.86 22.82 74.14
N ALA A 11 -31.71 23.73 74.68
CA ALA A 11 -32.68 23.61 75.81
C ALA A 11 -32.23 23.33 77.28
N LYS A 12 -32.77 24.11 78.26
CA LYS A 12 -33.63 23.66 79.41
C LYS A 12 -33.84 24.68 80.56
N GLU A 13 -35.01 24.60 81.22
CA GLU A 13 -35.36 25.08 82.59
C GLU A 13 -35.11 23.92 83.63
N PRO A 14 -35.39 23.98 84.97
CA PRO A 14 -36.19 24.98 85.75
C PRO A 14 -35.78 25.30 87.24
N GLU A 15 -36.63 26.13 87.87
CA GLU A 15 -37.10 26.15 89.29
C GLU A 15 -36.22 26.44 90.55
N VAL A 16 -36.76 27.36 91.37
CA VAL A 16 -36.95 27.34 92.86
C VAL A 16 -35.76 27.54 93.83
N LYS A 17 -35.92 28.59 94.67
CA LYS A 17 -35.85 28.49 96.16
C LYS A 17 -36.74 29.55 96.84
N LYS A 18 -37.26 29.24 98.05
CA LYS A 18 -38.21 30.05 98.85
C LYS A 18 -37.64 30.33 100.26
N LYS A 19 -38.09 31.41 100.94
CA LYS A 19 -38.49 31.51 102.39
C LYS A 19 -38.65 32.99 102.84
N LYS A 20 -39.36 33.38 103.92
CA LYS A 20 -40.57 32.84 104.63
C LYS A 20 -41.00 33.76 105.83
N GLY A 21 -42.31 33.96 106.06
CA GLY A 21 -42.94 34.48 107.31
C GLY A 21 -43.84 35.72 107.09
N GLY A 22 -45.04 35.92 107.70
CA GLY A 22 -45.84 35.20 108.72
C GLY A 22 -45.71 35.82 110.14
N LYS A 23 -46.75 36.13 110.96
CA LYS A 23 -48.22 35.86 111.04
C LYS A 23 -48.91 37.05 111.83
N LYS A 24 -50.16 37.12 112.36
CA LYS A 24 -51.43 36.33 112.41
C LYS A 24 -52.60 37.25 112.89
N ASP A 25 -53.86 36.93 112.57
CA ASP A 25 -55.13 37.45 113.15
C ASP A 25 -55.52 36.76 114.50
N PRO A 26 -56.67 37.05 115.19
CA PRO A 26 -57.73 38.06 114.96
C PRO A 26 -58.19 38.82 116.26
N ASN A 27 -59.21 39.71 116.19
CA ASN A 27 -60.59 39.50 116.77
C ASN A 27 -61.47 40.80 116.79
N MET A 28 -62.77 40.63 117.04
CA MET A 28 -63.89 41.60 117.06
C MET A 28 -63.90 42.64 118.19
N ALA A 29 -64.54 43.80 117.97
CA ALA A 29 -65.80 44.21 118.66
C ALA A 29 -66.42 45.54 118.11
N ASN A 30 -67.76 45.57 117.96
CA ASN A 30 -68.73 46.70 117.98
C ASN A 30 -68.42 48.00 117.17
N LYS A 31 -69.19 48.39 116.13
CA LYS A 31 -70.56 48.99 116.12
C LYS A 31 -70.70 50.37 116.80
N PRO A 32 -71.49 51.31 116.24
CA PRO A 32 -71.68 51.69 114.82
C PRO A 32 -71.54 53.24 114.65
N MET A 33 -72.15 53.84 113.59
CA MET A 33 -72.19 55.30 113.32
C MET A 33 -70.83 55.85 112.78
N GLU A 34 -70.75 56.75 111.79
CA GLU A 34 -71.78 57.50 111.07
C GLU A 34 -71.47 57.58 109.55
N THR A 35 -72.51 57.41 108.71
CA THR A 35 -72.41 57.09 107.28
C THR A 35 -72.27 58.32 106.38
N ALA A 36 -71.09 58.96 106.37
CA ALA A 36 -70.78 60.05 105.43
C ALA A 36 -69.33 59.97 104.91
N LEU A 37 -68.33 60.12 105.78
CA LEU A 37 -66.90 60.17 105.40
C LEU A 37 -66.36 58.85 104.81
N SER A 38 -67.07 57.72 105.00
CA SER A 38 -66.76 56.46 104.34
C SER A 38 -67.33 56.34 102.93
N GLU A 39 -68.27 57.21 102.55
CA GLU A 39 -68.87 57.23 101.22
C GLU A 39 -68.00 58.05 100.28
N GLU A 40 -67.57 59.25 100.68
CA GLU A 40 -66.61 60.10 99.95
C GLU A 40 -65.32 59.36 99.56
N ASN A 41 -64.70 58.64 100.50
CA ASN A 41 -63.48 57.85 100.24
C ASN A 41 -63.75 56.68 99.28
N ARG A 42 -64.93 56.05 99.38
CA ARG A 42 -65.34 54.96 98.50
C ARG A 42 -65.65 55.47 97.09
N GLU A 43 -66.25 56.64 96.98
CA GLU A 43 -66.51 57.35 95.72
C GLU A 43 -65.20 57.79 95.06
N PHE A 44 -64.23 58.30 95.81
CA PHE A 44 -62.88 58.60 95.31
C PHE A 44 -62.23 57.36 94.68
N TYR A 45 -62.25 56.21 95.37
CA TYR A 45 -61.74 54.96 94.79
C TYR A 45 -62.59 54.48 93.60
N HIS A 46 -63.91 54.65 93.59
CA HIS A 46 -64.75 54.34 92.43
C HIS A 46 -64.54 55.31 91.25
N ILE A 47 -64.11 56.55 91.46
CA ILE A 47 -63.65 57.47 90.40
C ILE A 47 -62.30 56.98 89.87
N GLN A 48 -61.34 56.70 90.76
CA GLN A 48 -60.00 56.22 90.38
C GLN A 48 -60.05 54.88 89.63
N ILE A 49 -60.92 53.95 90.03
CA ILE A 49 -61.17 52.69 89.32
C ILE A 49 -61.71 52.98 87.92
N ARG A 50 -62.73 53.84 87.78
CA ARG A 50 -63.26 54.24 86.47
C ARG A 50 -62.19 54.89 85.58
N ASP A 51 -61.38 55.81 86.10
CA ASP A 51 -60.28 56.43 85.34
C ASP A 51 -59.24 55.41 84.86
N LEU A 52 -58.95 54.39 85.67
CA LEU A 52 -58.04 53.29 85.34
C LEU A 52 -58.66 52.31 84.33
N GLU A 53 -59.94 51.94 84.49
CA GLU A 53 -60.70 51.12 83.55
C GLU A 53 -60.81 51.81 82.19
N ASP A 54 -61.09 53.11 82.18
CA ASP A 54 -61.22 53.93 80.99
C ASP A 54 -59.85 54.15 80.32
N ARG A 55 -58.77 54.24 81.10
CA ARG A 55 -57.38 54.22 80.60
C ARG A 55 -56.99 52.85 80.02
N LEU A 56 -57.41 51.76 80.66
CA LEU A 56 -57.20 50.39 80.19
C LEU A 56 -57.97 50.15 78.88
N ALA A 57 -59.22 50.58 78.78
CA ALA A 57 -60.03 50.53 77.57
C ALA A 57 -59.48 51.45 76.46
N ARG A 58 -58.85 52.59 76.79
CA ARG A 58 -58.08 53.40 75.83
C ARG A 58 -56.83 52.67 75.32
N TYR A 59 -56.14 51.89 76.16
CA TYR A 59 -55.01 51.07 75.73
C TYR A 59 -55.43 49.84 74.93
N GLN A 60 -56.52 49.16 75.30
CA GLN A 60 -57.10 48.05 74.52
C GLN A 60 -57.47 48.50 73.11
N ARG A 61 -58.29 49.56 72.95
CA ARG A 61 -58.65 50.09 71.62
C ARG A 61 -57.44 50.43 70.76
N LYS A 62 -56.38 51.00 71.35
CA LYS A 62 -55.11 51.28 70.65
C LYS A 62 -54.31 50.02 70.30
N TRP A 63 -54.37 48.99 71.14
CA TRP A 63 -53.72 47.70 70.87
C TRP A 63 -54.46 46.93 69.77
N ASP A 64 -55.79 46.95 69.78
CA ASP A 64 -56.64 46.40 68.73
C ASP A 64 -56.43 47.13 67.39
N GLU A 65 -56.37 48.47 67.42
CA GLU A 65 -56.05 49.31 66.26
C GLU A 65 -54.67 48.96 65.68
N LEU A 66 -53.63 48.92 66.51
CA LEU A 66 -52.28 48.52 66.08
C LEU A 66 -52.22 47.07 65.58
N ALA A 67 -52.95 46.15 66.20
CA ALA A 67 -53.04 44.75 65.78
C ALA A 67 -53.84 44.56 64.48
N VAL A 68 -54.74 45.49 64.12
CA VAL A 68 -55.36 45.55 62.79
C VAL A 68 -54.39 46.16 61.77
N GLN A 69 -53.70 47.25 62.11
CA GLN A 69 -52.69 47.86 61.24
C GLN A 69 -51.54 46.88 60.92
N GLU A 70 -51.02 46.14 61.91
CA GLU A 70 -50.00 45.10 61.68
C GLU A 70 -50.48 44.03 60.70
N LYS A 71 -51.73 43.57 60.85
CA LYS A 71 -52.33 42.57 59.93
C LYS A 71 -52.50 43.12 58.52
N LEU A 72 -52.90 44.39 58.37
CA LEU A 72 -53.03 45.04 57.06
C LEU A 72 -51.66 45.18 56.38
N PHE A 73 -50.66 45.78 57.05
CA PHE A 73 -49.31 45.88 56.50
C PHE A 73 -48.73 44.50 56.17
N ARG A 74 -48.99 43.49 57.00
CA ARG A 74 -48.55 42.12 56.73
C ARG A 74 -49.21 41.53 55.48
N GLN A 75 -50.51 41.74 55.28
CA GLN A 75 -51.22 41.35 54.07
C GLN A 75 -50.68 42.09 52.84
N GLU A 76 -50.39 43.38 52.93
CA GLU A 76 -49.77 44.19 51.87
C GLU A 76 -48.36 43.67 51.52
N PHE A 77 -47.53 43.35 52.52
CA PHE A 77 -46.21 42.76 52.30
C PHE A 77 -46.29 41.35 51.70
N GLU A 78 -47.24 40.53 52.12
CA GLU A 78 -47.45 39.17 51.57
C GLU A 78 -47.98 39.25 50.13
N GLN A 79 -48.90 40.18 49.81
CA GLN A 79 -49.33 40.49 48.45
C GLN A 79 -48.17 41.00 47.58
N LEU A 80 -47.41 42.00 48.04
CA LEU A 80 -46.26 42.53 47.31
C LEU A 80 -45.19 41.46 47.05
N ALA A 81 -44.95 40.58 48.03
CA ALA A 81 -44.06 39.44 47.88
C ALA A 81 -44.58 38.41 46.86
N ASN A 82 -45.90 38.17 46.79
CA ASN A 82 -46.51 37.28 45.81
C ASN A 82 -46.49 37.89 44.40
N ASN A 83 -46.92 39.14 44.24
CA ASN A 83 -46.81 39.90 42.99
C ASN A 83 -45.37 39.90 42.46
N LYS A 84 -44.37 40.09 43.33
CA LYS A 84 -42.95 39.99 42.96
C LYS A 84 -42.54 38.58 42.51
N LYS A 85 -43.00 37.51 43.18
CA LYS A 85 -42.76 36.11 42.75
C LYS A 85 -43.40 35.86 41.39
N GLU A 86 -44.62 36.33 41.16
CA GLU A 86 -45.38 36.14 39.93
C GLU A 86 -44.76 36.89 38.75
N ILE A 87 -44.40 38.16 38.92
CA ILE A 87 -43.65 38.93 37.91
C ILE A 87 -42.32 38.26 37.58
N VAL A 88 -41.55 37.82 38.59
CA VAL A 88 -40.29 37.10 38.36
C VAL A 88 -40.52 35.74 37.67
N ALA A 89 -41.60 35.03 37.99
CA ALA A 89 -41.94 33.76 37.35
C ALA A 89 -42.47 33.94 35.92
N PHE A 90 -43.17 35.04 35.62
CA PHE A 90 -43.57 35.42 34.27
C PHE A 90 -42.34 35.77 33.44
N LEU A 91 -41.51 36.71 33.91
CA LEU A 91 -40.28 37.13 33.23
C LEU A 91 -39.32 35.95 33.01
N LYS A 92 -39.20 35.01 33.95
CA LYS A 92 -38.43 33.78 33.76
C LYS A 92 -39.02 32.85 32.68
N ARG A 93 -40.34 32.66 32.65
CA ARG A 93 -40.98 31.85 31.58
C ARG A 93 -40.76 32.49 30.21
N THR A 94 -41.00 33.79 30.08
CA THR A 94 -40.80 34.51 28.81
C THR A 94 -39.32 34.55 28.40
N LEU A 95 -38.40 34.73 29.34
CA LEU A 95 -36.96 34.66 29.05
C LEU A 95 -36.56 33.26 28.56
N ASN A 96 -36.99 32.20 29.24
CA ASN A 96 -36.74 30.83 28.80
C ASN A 96 -37.33 30.59 27.41
N GLN A 97 -38.60 30.93 27.17
CA GLN A 97 -39.24 30.82 25.85
C GLN A 97 -38.43 31.51 24.75
N ARG A 98 -37.87 32.70 25.00
CA ARG A 98 -36.99 33.37 24.02
C ARG A 98 -35.62 32.71 23.87
N VAL A 99 -35.09 32.07 24.91
CA VAL A 99 -33.86 31.25 24.79
C VAL A 99 -34.13 29.98 23.98
N ASP A 100 -35.25 29.31 24.24
CA ASP A 100 -35.68 28.09 23.54
C ASP A 100 -35.94 28.40 22.05
N GLU A 101 -36.66 29.49 21.73
CA GLU A 101 -36.82 30.00 20.36
C GLU A 101 -35.46 30.31 19.68
N ILE A 102 -34.49 30.87 20.42
CA ILE A 102 -33.16 31.18 19.90
C ILE A 102 -32.34 29.90 19.67
N THR A 103 -32.49 28.86 20.48
CA THR A 103 -31.83 27.56 20.21
C THR A 103 -32.44 26.88 18.99
N ASP A 104 -33.77 26.79 18.89
CA ASP A 104 -34.47 26.19 17.75
C ASP A 104 -34.08 26.87 16.42
N LEU A 105 -34.03 28.21 16.40
CA LEU A 105 -33.62 28.97 15.22
C LEU A 105 -32.13 28.82 14.89
N ASN A 106 -31.26 28.63 15.89
CA ASN A 106 -29.84 28.34 15.64
C ASN A 106 -29.63 26.91 15.10
N GLU A 107 -30.36 25.91 15.59
CA GLU A 107 -30.29 24.53 15.08
C GLU A 107 -30.85 24.44 13.64
N GLN A 108 -31.93 25.15 13.34
CA GLN A 108 -32.45 25.30 11.97
C GLN A 108 -31.43 26.01 11.05
N LEU A 109 -30.78 27.07 11.53
CA LEU A 109 -29.75 27.80 10.78
C LEU A 109 -28.51 26.93 10.51
N GLN A 110 -28.04 26.15 11.51
CA GLN A 110 -26.90 25.25 11.35
C GLN A 110 -27.21 24.09 10.41
N SER A 111 -28.38 23.45 10.54
CA SER A 111 -28.79 22.36 9.63
C SER A 111 -28.97 22.86 8.19
N LEU A 112 -29.47 24.08 7.98
CA LEU A 112 -29.56 24.71 6.66
C LEU A 112 -28.18 25.12 6.10
N GLN A 113 -27.23 25.52 6.95
CA GLN A 113 -25.84 25.75 6.55
C GLN A 113 -25.18 24.44 6.09
N LEU A 114 -25.29 23.37 6.89
CA LEU A 114 -24.76 22.04 6.55
C LEU A 114 -25.38 21.48 5.27
N ALA A 115 -26.70 21.59 5.09
CA ALA A 115 -27.38 21.18 3.85
C ALA A 115 -26.85 21.95 2.63
N LYS A 116 -26.68 23.27 2.74
CA LYS A 116 -26.11 24.13 1.70
C LYS A 116 -24.64 23.81 1.39
N GLU A 117 -23.87 23.36 2.38
CA GLU A 117 -22.49 22.90 2.19
C GLU A 117 -22.44 21.54 1.49
N MET A 118 -23.27 20.58 1.91
CA MET A 118 -23.43 19.30 1.20
C MET A 118 -23.92 19.47 -0.26
N GLU A 119 -24.84 20.40 -0.53
CA GLU A 119 -25.28 20.73 -1.90
C GLU A 119 -24.13 21.31 -2.74
N LYS A 120 -23.35 22.25 -2.20
CA LYS A 120 -22.15 22.78 -2.87
C LYS A 120 -21.16 21.67 -3.19
N ASP A 121 -20.80 20.85 -2.20
CA ASP A 121 -19.81 19.78 -2.36
C ASP A 121 -20.28 18.79 -3.43
N ALA A 122 -21.59 18.49 -3.49
CA ALA A 122 -22.18 17.67 -4.55
C ALA A 122 -22.11 18.33 -5.94
N PHE A 123 -22.39 19.63 -6.06
CA PHE A 123 -22.26 20.37 -7.32
C PHE A 123 -20.80 20.54 -7.76
N GLU A 124 -19.87 20.76 -6.83
CA GLU A 124 -18.43 20.84 -7.12
C GLU A 124 -17.87 19.47 -7.53
N ALA A 125 -18.32 18.38 -6.91
CA ALA A 125 -18.00 17.02 -7.34
C ALA A 125 -18.55 16.70 -8.74
N GLN A 126 -19.81 17.04 -9.03
CA GLN A 126 -20.39 16.89 -10.38
C GLN A 126 -19.63 17.73 -11.43
N LEU A 127 -19.28 18.97 -11.09
CA LEU A 127 -18.49 19.84 -11.96
C LEU A 127 -17.07 19.31 -12.19
N ALA A 128 -16.45 18.70 -11.17
CA ALA A 128 -15.15 18.03 -11.29
C ALA A 128 -15.24 16.78 -12.17
N GLN A 129 -16.29 15.95 -12.00
CA GLN A 129 -16.55 14.78 -12.82
C GLN A 129 -16.74 15.16 -14.30
N VAL A 130 -17.64 16.11 -14.61
CA VAL A 130 -17.88 16.54 -16.00
C VAL A 130 -16.63 17.15 -16.63
N ARG A 131 -15.78 17.84 -15.86
CA ARG A 131 -14.47 18.32 -16.33
C ARG A 131 -13.49 17.18 -16.61
N HIS A 132 -13.50 16.12 -15.80
CA HIS A 132 -12.69 14.91 -16.02
C HIS A 132 -13.12 14.19 -17.29
N GLU A 133 -14.41 13.87 -17.42
CA GLU A 133 -15.01 13.21 -18.59
C GLU A 133 -14.77 14.01 -19.89
N PHE A 134 -14.88 15.34 -19.85
CA PHE A 134 -14.57 16.21 -20.98
C PHE A 134 -13.08 16.20 -21.34
N GLN A 135 -12.18 16.18 -20.35
CA GLN A 135 -10.74 16.12 -20.61
C GLN A 135 -10.32 14.73 -21.13
N GLU A 136 -10.89 13.64 -20.60
CA GLU A 136 -10.66 12.28 -21.09
C GLU A 136 -11.15 12.10 -22.53
N THR A 137 -12.37 12.54 -22.85
CA THR A 137 -12.90 12.44 -24.22
C THR A 137 -12.12 13.32 -25.22
N LYS A 138 -11.68 14.50 -24.79
CA LYS A 138 -10.76 15.35 -25.57
C LYS A 138 -9.42 14.65 -25.82
N ASP A 139 -8.84 14.01 -24.81
CA ASP A 139 -7.53 13.35 -24.94
C ASP A 139 -7.63 12.07 -25.77
N GLN A 140 -8.72 11.30 -25.63
CA GLN A 140 -9.08 10.18 -26.52
C GLN A 140 -9.13 10.65 -27.98
N LEU A 141 -9.96 11.65 -28.30
CA LEU A 141 -10.07 12.21 -29.66
C LEU A 141 -8.73 12.78 -30.16
N THR A 142 -7.90 13.33 -29.29
CA THR A 142 -6.54 13.80 -29.63
C THR A 142 -5.64 12.62 -30.01
N THR A 143 -5.66 11.51 -29.25
CA THR A 143 -4.89 10.30 -29.62
C THR A 143 -5.40 9.64 -30.90
N GLU A 144 -6.72 9.61 -31.12
CA GLU A 144 -7.29 9.12 -32.37
C GLU A 144 -6.86 9.98 -33.56
N ASN A 145 -6.85 11.31 -33.41
CA ASN A 145 -6.40 12.23 -34.46
C ASN A 145 -4.92 12.00 -34.81
N ILE A 146 -4.04 11.81 -33.82
CA ILE A 146 -2.63 11.47 -34.01
C ILE A 146 -2.48 10.12 -34.75
N ILE A 147 -3.26 9.10 -34.36
CA ILE A 147 -3.26 7.78 -35.02
C ILE A 147 -3.77 7.87 -36.47
N LEU A 148 -4.80 8.69 -36.74
CA LEU A 148 -5.32 8.95 -38.07
C LEU A 148 -4.32 9.72 -38.94
N GLY A 149 -3.61 10.71 -38.38
CA GLY A 149 -2.52 11.41 -39.05
C GLY A 149 -1.37 10.47 -39.43
N GLY A 150 -0.98 9.55 -38.54
CA GLY A 150 0.01 8.50 -38.83
C GLY A 150 -0.44 7.54 -39.94
N LYS A 151 -1.72 7.15 -39.94
CA LYS A 151 -2.32 6.34 -41.03
C LYS A 151 -2.36 7.10 -42.36
N LEU A 152 -2.65 8.40 -42.34
CA LEU A 152 -2.66 9.24 -43.53
C LEU A 152 -1.26 9.36 -44.14
N ALA A 153 -0.24 9.66 -43.33
CA ALA A 153 1.15 9.74 -43.79
C ALA A 153 1.64 8.42 -44.42
N ALA A 154 1.30 7.26 -43.83
CA ALA A 154 1.62 5.96 -44.41
C ALA A 154 0.87 5.68 -45.73
N LEU A 155 -0.36 6.22 -45.89
CA LEU A 155 -1.12 6.12 -47.13
C LEU A 155 -0.57 7.06 -48.21
N GLU A 156 -0.10 8.24 -47.85
CA GLU A 156 0.61 9.18 -48.74
C GLU A 156 1.95 8.60 -49.22
N GLU A 157 2.73 7.96 -48.33
CA GLU A 157 3.94 7.24 -48.69
C GLU A 157 3.64 6.10 -49.67
N PHE A 158 2.62 5.28 -49.38
CA PHE A 158 2.19 4.21 -50.29
C PHE A 158 1.72 4.74 -51.66
N ARG A 159 1.01 5.89 -51.68
CA ARG A 159 0.60 6.56 -52.92
C ARG A 159 1.81 6.99 -53.75
N LEU A 160 2.83 7.57 -53.10
CA LEU A 160 4.06 8.03 -53.74
C LEU A 160 4.92 6.85 -54.24
N GLN A 161 5.07 5.79 -53.44
CA GLN A 161 5.74 4.54 -53.86
C GLN A 161 5.06 3.90 -55.07
N LYS A 162 3.72 3.92 -55.12
CA LYS A 162 2.94 3.44 -56.27
C LYS A 162 3.14 4.30 -57.52
N GLU A 163 3.17 5.62 -57.37
CA GLU A 163 3.42 6.57 -58.45
C GLU A 163 4.82 6.35 -59.05
N GLU A 164 5.87 6.37 -58.20
CA GLU A 164 7.24 6.04 -58.59
C GLU A 164 7.37 4.69 -59.32
N LEU A 165 6.65 3.66 -58.86
CA LEU A 165 6.66 2.34 -59.49
C LEU A 165 5.96 2.35 -60.85
N THR A 166 4.87 3.12 -60.98
CA THR A 166 4.12 3.29 -62.23
C THR A 166 4.98 4.03 -63.27
N ASP A 167 5.67 5.09 -62.88
CA ASP A 167 6.61 5.82 -63.75
C ASP A 167 7.77 4.93 -64.22
N LYS A 168 8.32 4.11 -63.31
CA LYS A 168 9.35 3.12 -63.65
C LYS A 168 8.83 2.11 -64.68
N PHE A 169 7.62 1.58 -64.51
CA PHE A 169 6.98 0.70 -65.51
C PHE A 169 6.77 1.40 -66.86
N ALA A 170 6.20 2.62 -66.87
CA ALA A 170 6.02 3.39 -68.10
C ALA A 170 7.35 3.64 -68.83
N SER A 171 8.42 3.97 -68.10
CA SER A 171 9.76 4.17 -68.66
C SER A 171 10.36 2.89 -69.27
N LEU A 172 10.01 1.72 -68.73
CA LEU A 172 10.45 0.41 -69.24
C LEU A 172 9.60 -0.02 -70.44
N GLU A 173 8.29 0.24 -70.45
CA GLU A 173 7.45 0.04 -71.63
C GLU A 173 7.92 0.89 -72.81
N ASP A 174 8.25 2.17 -72.59
CA ASP A 174 8.77 3.04 -73.64
C ASP A 174 10.16 2.60 -74.15
N GLN A 175 11.00 2.03 -73.28
CA GLN A 175 12.26 1.40 -73.70
C GLN A 175 12.02 0.14 -74.53
N LEU A 176 11.08 -0.71 -74.12
CA LEU A 176 10.69 -1.92 -74.85
C LEU A 176 10.12 -1.58 -76.23
N ARG A 177 9.22 -0.59 -76.32
CA ARG A 177 8.64 -0.10 -77.58
C ARG A 177 9.71 0.48 -78.52
N LYS A 178 10.70 1.21 -77.99
CA LYS A 178 11.85 1.70 -78.76
C LYS A 178 12.68 0.55 -79.31
N GLN A 179 13.10 -0.40 -78.47
CA GLN A 179 13.81 -1.60 -78.90
C GLN A 179 13.02 -2.40 -79.95
N GLU A 180 11.71 -2.59 -79.76
CA GLU A 180 10.84 -3.21 -80.76
C GLU A 180 10.86 -2.47 -82.10
N SER A 181 10.80 -1.13 -82.10
CA SER A 181 10.89 -0.35 -83.34
C SER A 181 12.27 -0.45 -84.00
N GLU A 182 13.35 -0.37 -83.22
CA GLU A 182 14.73 -0.53 -83.68
C GLU A 182 14.98 -1.93 -84.27
N TYR A 183 14.42 -2.99 -83.67
CA TYR A 183 14.49 -4.34 -84.20
C TYR A 183 13.64 -4.52 -85.46
N LYS A 184 12.45 -3.91 -85.56
CA LYS A 184 11.61 -3.92 -86.77
C LYS A 184 12.33 -3.22 -87.93
N ASP A 185 12.93 -2.06 -87.68
CA ASP A 185 13.75 -1.33 -88.65
C ASP A 185 15.03 -2.09 -89.02
N TYR A 186 15.68 -2.76 -88.07
CA TYR A 186 16.86 -3.60 -88.34
C TYR A 186 16.51 -4.79 -89.25
N VAL A 187 15.42 -5.49 -88.98
CA VAL A 187 14.93 -6.60 -89.82
C VAL A 187 14.55 -6.08 -91.22
N TYR A 188 13.76 -5.02 -91.31
CA TYR A 188 13.41 -4.40 -92.60
C TYR A 188 14.65 -3.98 -93.41
N ASN A 189 15.68 -3.41 -92.76
CA ASN A 189 16.93 -3.06 -93.42
C ASN A 189 17.77 -4.28 -93.84
N LEU A 190 17.73 -5.40 -93.09
CA LEU A 190 18.34 -6.67 -93.50
C LEU A 190 17.61 -7.30 -94.69
N GLU A 191 16.28 -7.33 -94.67
CA GLU A 191 15.46 -7.84 -95.77
C GLU A 191 15.69 -7.03 -97.04
N LYS A 192 15.64 -5.70 -96.93
CA LYS A 192 15.94 -4.76 -98.03
C LYS A 192 17.34 -4.98 -98.61
N LYS A 193 18.37 -5.16 -97.77
CA LYS A 193 19.73 -5.52 -98.23
C LYS A 193 19.71 -6.89 -98.92
N SER A 194 19.10 -7.91 -98.33
CA SER A 194 19.01 -9.25 -98.91
C SER A 194 18.33 -9.26 -100.28
N VAL A 195 17.26 -8.48 -100.48
CA VAL A 195 16.59 -8.32 -101.77
C VAL A 195 17.49 -7.61 -102.79
N LEU A 196 18.14 -6.50 -102.40
CA LEU A 196 19.07 -5.78 -103.27
C LEU A 196 20.29 -6.63 -103.67
N ASP A 197 20.85 -7.41 -102.74
CA ASP A 197 21.97 -8.31 -103.01
C ASP A 197 21.56 -9.52 -103.85
N LYS A 198 20.35 -10.07 -103.67
CA LYS A 198 19.78 -11.10 -104.55
C LYS A 198 19.60 -10.58 -105.98
N ASP A 199 19.12 -9.35 -106.16
CA ASP A 199 18.96 -8.75 -107.49
C ASP A 199 20.28 -8.29 -108.10
N ARG A 200 21.25 -7.85 -107.30
CA ARG A 200 22.64 -7.64 -107.73
C ARG A 200 23.25 -8.95 -108.22
N LEU A 201 23.14 -10.02 -107.44
CA LEU A 201 23.64 -11.34 -107.79
C LEU A 201 22.93 -11.92 -109.02
N ARG A 202 21.62 -11.72 -109.18
CA ARG A 202 20.90 -12.05 -110.43
C ARG A 202 21.46 -11.30 -111.63
N LYS A 203 21.67 -9.98 -111.53
CA LYS A 203 22.27 -9.17 -112.60
C LYS A 203 23.68 -9.64 -112.94
N GLU A 204 24.50 -9.94 -111.93
CA GLU A 204 25.85 -10.47 -112.13
C GLU A 204 25.84 -11.90 -112.72
N ILE A 205 24.94 -12.78 -112.29
CA ILE A 205 24.76 -14.11 -112.88
C ILE A 205 24.31 -13.98 -114.34
N ILE A 206 23.38 -13.08 -114.68
CA ILE A 206 22.96 -12.85 -116.07
C ILE A 206 24.13 -12.31 -116.90
N GLN A 207 24.94 -11.38 -116.38
CA GLN A 207 26.15 -10.89 -117.05
C GLN A 207 27.19 -11.99 -117.23
N ARG A 208 27.49 -12.79 -116.20
CA ARG A 208 28.41 -13.93 -116.26
C ARG A 208 27.90 -15.02 -117.19
N VAL A 209 26.61 -15.34 -117.20
CA VAL A 209 26.00 -16.32 -118.11
C VAL A 209 26.03 -15.81 -119.55
N ASN A 210 25.81 -14.52 -119.80
CA ASN A 210 25.96 -13.93 -121.13
C ASN A 210 27.42 -13.99 -121.62
N LEU A 211 28.38 -13.62 -120.76
CA LEU A 211 29.82 -13.74 -121.05
C LEU A 211 30.22 -15.20 -121.29
N VAL A 212 29.81 -16.11 -120.41
CA VAL A 212 30.03 -17.56 -120.54
C VAL A 212 29.34 -18.13 -121.77
N ALA A 213 28.19 -17.59 -122.20
CA ALA A 213 27.55 -17.97 -123.46
C ALA A 213 28.26 -17.40 -124.70
N THR A 214 28.99 -16.29 -124.60
CA THR A 214 29.90 -15.84 -125.68
C THR A 214 31.21 -16.62 -125.68
N GLU A 215 31.77 -16.95 -124.51
CA GLU A 215 32.95 -17.80 -124.40
C GLU A 215 32.67 -19.25 -124.78
N PHE A 216 31.52 -19.84 -124.42
CA PHE A 216 31.14 -21.16 -124.94
C PHE A 216 30.94 -21.14 -126.46
N ARG A 217 30.41 -20.06 -127.05
CA ARG A 217 30.37 -19.93 -128.52
C ARG A 217 31.77 -19.90 -129.14
N LYS A 218 32.76 -19.28 -128.50
CA LYS A 218 34.17 -19.31 -128.94
C LYS A 218 34.86 -20.66 -128.66
N VAL A 219 34.64 -21.27 -127.51
CA VAL A 219 35.32 -22.49 -127.03
C VAL A 219 34.73 -23.75 -127.66
N ALA A 220 33.42 -23.84 -127.86
CA ALA A 220 32.81 -24.92 -128.64
C ALA A 220 33.23 -24.87 -130.12
N THR A 221 33.59 -23.69 -130.64
CA THR A 221 34.21 -23.52 -131.96
C THR A 221 35.68 -23.98 -131.98
N ASN A 222 36.37 -24.04 -130.83
CA ASN A 222 37.83 -24.25 -130.77
C ASN A 222 38.29 -25.58 -130.14
N GLN A 223 37.58 -26.19 -129.17
CA GLN A 223 38.01 -27.42 -128.45
C GLN A 223 36.81 -28.12 -127.77
N MET A 224 36.29 -29.20 -128.39
CA MET A 224 34.94 -29.71 -128.08
C MET A 224 34.87 -30.96 -127.15
N TRP A 225 35.98 -31.61 -126.76
CA TRP A 225 35.91 -32.92 -126.09
C TRP A 225 36.71 -33.10 -124.78
N ASP A 226 38.02 -32.91 -124.78
CA ASP A 226 38.87 -33.33 -123.65
C ASP A 226 38.65 -32.55 -122.34
N THR A 227 38.31 -31.26 -122.42
CA THR A 227 38.03 -30.41 -121.26
C THR A 227 36.82 -30.91 -120.46
N THR A 228 35.76 -31.31 -121.17
CA THR A 228 34.51 -31.84 -120.59
C THR A 228 34.78 -33.09 -119.77
N LYS A 229 35.62 -34.00 -120.29
CA LYS A 229 35.96 -35.27 -119.63
C LYS A 229 36.70 -35.07 -118.31
N ARG A 230 37.60 -34.09 -118.23
CA ARG A 230 38.35 -33.77 -116.99
C ARG A 230 37.46 -33.12 -115.93
N ALA A 231 36.65 -32.13 -116.32
CA ALA A 231 35.74 -31.43 -115.43
C ALA A 231 34.73 -32.36 -114.72
N ILE A 232 34.23 -33.39 -115.40
CA ILE A 232 33.30 -34.38 -114.82
C ILE A 232 33.95 -35.16 -113.66
N ILE A 233 35.21 -35.57 -113.80
CA ILE A 233 35.93 -36.37 -112.79
C ILE A 233 36.21 -35.52 -111.54
N GLU A 234 36.66 -34.29 -111.74
CA GLU A 234 36.93 -33.33 -110.66
C GLU A 234 35.64 -32.96 -109.91
N ASN A 235 34.55 -32.66 -110.63
CA ASN A 235 33.26 -32.34 -110.03
C ASN A 235 32.67 -33.49 -109.20
N ASN A 236 32.77 -34.74 -109.69
CA ASN A 236 32.31 -35.92 -108.97
C ASN A 236 33.12 -36.15 -107.67
N THR A 237 34.44 -35.91 -107.74
CA THR A 237 35.33 -35.98 -106.56
C THR A 237 34.97 -34.93 -105.50
N VAL A 238 34.73 -33.69 -105.92
CA VAL A 238 34.28 -32.60 -105.02
C VAL A 238 32.91 -32.89 -104.42
N THR A 239 31.96 -33.40 -105.20
CA THR A 239 30.62 -33.79 -104.74
C THR A 239 30.70 -34.88 -103.66
N LEU A 240 31.57 -35.87 -103.83
CA LEU A 240 31.77 -36.94 -102.86
C LEU A 240 32.36 -36.40 -101.55
N GLN A 241 33.36 -35.50 -101.60
CA GLN A 241 33.88 -34.84 -100.40
C GLN A 241 32.84 -33.94 -99.72
N LEU A 242 32.06 -33.17 -100.48
CA LEU A 242 30.98 -32.32 -99.97
C LEU A 242 29.92 -33.15 -99.22
N SER A 243 29.58 -34.34 -99.73
CA SER A 243 28.67 -35.27 -99.06
C SER A 243 29.21 -35.79 -97.71
N LYS A 244 30.53 -35.96 -97.60
CA LYS A 244 31.20 -36.38 -96.35
C LYS A 244 31.20 -35.25 -95.33
N ILE A 245 31.57 -34.03 -95.74
CA ILE A 245 31.57 -32.84 -94.89
C ILE A 245 30.14 -32.52 -94.39
N SER A 246 29.14 -32.57 -95.28
CA SER A 246 27.73 -32.39 -94.92
C SER A 246 27.26 -33.38 -93.84
N ARG A 247 27.62 -34.66 -93.98
CA ARG A 247 27.30 -35.70 -92.99
C ARG A 247 27.95 -35.43 -91.63
N GLN A 248 29.22 -35.01 -91.61
CA GLN A 248 29.91 -34.67 -90.37
C GLN A 248 29.34 -33.41 -89.71
N GLY A 249 28.97 -32.39 -90.50
CA GLY A 249 28.29 -31.20 -90.00
C GLY A 249 26.91 -31.51 -89.37
N MET A 250 26.15 -32.44 -89.96
CA MET A 250 24.87 -32.89 -89.41
C MET A 250 25.03 -33.67 -88.09
N GLN A 251 26.08 -34.49 -87.96
CA GLN A 251 26.42 -35.18 -86.70
C GLN A 251 26.78 -34.18 -85.60
N LEU A 252 27.66 -33.21 -85.89
CA LEU A 252 28.04 -32.16 -84.94
C LEU A 252 26.86 -31.26 -84.54
N LEU A 253 25.91 -31.01 -85.44
CA LEU A 253 24.67 -30.29 -85.12
C LEU A 253 23.83 -31.08 -84.10
N GLN A 254 23.63 -32.38 -84.34
CA GLN A 254 22.87 -33.26 -83.46
C GLN A 254 23.52 -33.40 -82.06
N GLU A 255 24.85 -33.50 -82.00
CA GLU A 255 25.61 -33.48 -80.75
C GLU A 255 25.44 -32.13 -80.01
N ASN A 256 25.47 -31.01 -80.75
CA ASN A 256 25.29 -29.67 -80.16
C ASN A 256 23.88 -29.46 -79.60
N GLU A 257 22.84 -29.98 -80.26
CA GLU A 257 21.46 -29.98 -79.76
C GLU A 257 21.29 -30.86 -78.52
N GLN A 258 21.91 -32.04 -78.50
CA GLN A 258 21.91 -32.90 -77.31
C GLN A 258 22.63 -32.22 -76.12
N LEU A 259 23.80 -31.62 -76.35
CA LEU A 259 24.55 -30.90 -75.33
C LEU A 259 23.76 -29.71 -74.77
N LYS A 260 23.14 -28.87 -75.61
CA LYS A 260 22.19 -27.82 -75.18
C LYS A 260 21.04 -28.41 -74.35
N GLY A 261 20.43 -29.49 -74.82
CA GLY A 261 19.37 -30.21 -74.11
C GLY A 261 19.79 -30.81 -72.76
N THR A 262 21.09 -31.06 -72.53
CA THR A 262 21.63 -31.41 -71.21
C THR A 262 21.96 -30.19 -70.36
N GLN A 263 22.49 -29.12 -70.95
CA GLN A 263 22.77 -27.85 -70.28
C GLN A 263 21.47 -27.24 -69.72
N ASP A 264 20.41 -27.17 -70.52
CA ASP A 264 19.09 -26.66 -70.09
C ASP A 264 18.50 -27.44 -68.92
N LYS A 265 18.72 -28.75 -68.86
CA LYS A 265 18.29 -29.61 -67.74
C LYS A 265 19.10 -29.32 -66.49
N LEU A 266 20.42 -29.16 -66.63
CA LEU A 266 21.32 -28.87 -65.52
C LEU A 266 21.06 -27.47 -64.94
N CYS A 267 20.83 -26.45 -65.78
CA CYS A 267 20.42 -25.12 -65.33
C CYS A 267 19.13 -25.18 -64.50
N LYS A 268 18.08 -25.85 -65.01
CA LYS A 268 16.80 -26.01 -64.28
C LYS A 268 16.96 -26.76 -62.95
N GLN A 269 17.91 -27.69 -62.86
CA GLN A 269 18.26 -28.36 -61.60
C GLN A 269 19.00 -27.44 -60.63
N LEU A 270 19.93 -26.61 -61.12
CA LEU A 270 20.62 -25.60 -60.32
C LEU A 270 19.65 -24.53 -59.79
N ASP A 271 18.75 -24.02 -60.63
CA ASP A 271 17.70 -23.07 -60.24
C ASP A 271 16.81 -23.64 -59.12
N LEU A 272 16.40 -24.91 -59.24
CA LEU A 272 15.60 -25.58 -58.21
C LEU A 272 16.38 -25.75 -56.90
N LEU A 273 17.65 -26.16 -56.96
CA LEU A 273 18.51 -26.32 -55.78
C LEU A 273 18.79 -24.97 -55.09
N GLU A 274 19.08 -23.91 -55.85
CA GLU A 274 19.32 -22.59 -55.28
C GLU A 274 18.04 -22.03 -54.63
N ASN A 275 16.86 -22.27 -55.23
CA ASN A 275 15.59 -21.91 -54.62
C ASN A 275 15.28 -22.70 -53.34
N THR A 276 15.54 -24.02 -53.29
CA THR A 276 15.40 -24.78 -52.03
C THR A 276 16.39 -24.30 -50.96
N GLN A 277 17.64 -23.96 -51.32
CA GLN A 277 18.61 -23.36 -50.42
C GLN A 277 18.14 -22.00 -49.88
N LYS A 278 17.58 -21.11 -50.73
CA LYS A 278 16.98 -19.83 -50.33
C LYS A 278 15.82 -20.02 -49.35
N VAL A 279 14.97 -21.02 -49.56
CA VAL A 279 13.87 -21.37 -48.64
C VAL A 279 14.41 -21.92 -47.31
N MET A 280 15.35 -22.86 -47.33
CA MET A 280 15.99 -23.40 -46.12
C MET A 280 16.71 -22.32 -45.30
N ALA A 281 17.38 -21.37 -45.95
CA ALA A 281 18.02 -20.23 -45.28
C ALA A 281 17.00 -19.30 -44.60
N ARG A 282 15.87 -19.00 -45.27
CA ARG A 282 14.75 -18.23 -44.67
C ARG A 282 14.14 -18.95 -43.46
N HIS A 283 13.92 -20.26 -43.58
CA HIS A 283 13.39 -21.12 -42.52
C HIS A 283 14.33 -21.19 -41.32
N SER A 284 15.62 -21.45 -41.56
CA SER A 284 16.68 -21.46 -40.54
C SER A 284 16.78 -20.13 -39.80
N ARG A 285 16.73 -18.99 -40.51
CA ARG A 285 16.68 -17.66 -39.90
C ARG A 285 15.43 -17.44 -39.04
N GLY A 286 14.27 -17.97 -39.46
CA GLY A 286 13.03 -17.96 -38.67
C GLY A 286 13.17 -18.78 -37.39
N HIS A 287 13.68 -20.01 -37.50
CA HIS A 287 13.97 -20.89 -36.36
C HIS A 287 14.96 -20.25 -35.39
N HIS A 288 16.04 -19.63 -35.87
CA HIS A 288 17.00 -18.92 -35.03
C HIS A 288 16.35 -17.76 -34.27
N LYS A 289 15.48 -16.97 -34.91
CA LYS A 289 14.71 -15.92 -34.20
C LYS A 289 13.78 -16.50 -33.12
N ILE A 290 13.11 -17.61 -33.40
CA ILE A 290 12.24 -18.29 -32.42
C ILE A 290 13.08 -18.79 -31.24
N ILE A 291 14.25 -19.41 -31.50
CA ILE A 291 15.17 -19.87 -30.46
C ILE A 291 15.65 -18.70 -29.58
N LEU A 292 16.01 -17.56 -30.18
CA LEU A 292 16.39 -16.36 -29.42
C LEU A 292 15.24 -15.86 -28.52
N MET A 293 14.02 -15.72 -29.08
CA MET A 293 12.85 -15.28 -28.31
C MET A 293 12.45 -16.25 -27.19
N LEU A 294 12.59 -17.56 -27.40
CA LEU A 294 12.36 -18.57 -26.35
C LEU A 294 13.46 -18.53 -25.29
N THR A 295 14.72 -18.32 -25.68
CA THR A 295 15.85 -18.18 -24.75
C THR A 295 15.69 -16.94 -23.86
N GLU A 296 15.31 -15.81 -24.45
CA GLU A 296 15.01 -14.56 -23.73
C GLU A 296 13.87 -14.77 -22.71
N LYS A 297 12.77 -15.40 -23.11
CA LYS A 297 11.69 -15.78 -22.19
C LYS A 297 12.12 -16.73 -21.08
N CYS A 298 12.99 -17.70 -21.36
CA CYS A 298 13.55 -18.56 -20.31
C CYS A 298 14.39 -17.75 -19.29
N LEU A 299 15.12 -16.72 -19.72
CA LEU A 299 15.87 -15.81 -18.84
C LEU A 299 14.95 -14.83 -18.08
N GLU A 300 13.83 -14.40 -18.67
CA GLU A 300 12.76 -13.68 -17.96
C GLU A 300 12.14 -14.54 -16.85
N HIS A 301 11.73 -15.77 -17.18
CA HIS A 301 11.19 -16.70 -16.19
C HIS A 301 12.18 -17.03 -15.07
N GLN A 302 13.47 -17.22 -15.38
CA GLN A 302 14.51 -17.47 -14.37
C GLN A 302 14.74 -16.27 -13.43
N ARG A 303 14.68 -15.04 -13.95
CA ARG A 303 14.73 -13.82 -13.12
C ARG A 303 13.50 -13.76 -12.20
N GLY A 304 12.31 -13.95 -12.76
CA GLY A 304 11.06 -13.99 -12.00
C GLY A 304 11.04 -15.05 -10.90
N THR A 305 11.56 -16.26 -11.15
CA THR A 305 11.66 -17.30 -10.09
C THR A 305 12.60 -16.87 -8.98
N VAL A 306 13.78 -16.34 -9.29
CA VAL A 306 14.75 -15.86 -8.29
C VAL A 306 14.19 -14.68 -7.48
N GLU A 307 13.44 -13.78 -8.11
CA GLU A 307 12.72 -12.69 -7.42
C GLU A 307 11.64 -13.24 -6.48
N THR A 308 10.84 -14.23 -6.91
CA THR A 308 9.86 -14.87 -6.02
C THR A 308 10.50 -15.64 -4.87
N GLU A 309 11.63 -16.31 -5.08
CA GLU A 309 12.38 -17.00 -4.02
C GLU A 309 12.90 -16.00 -2.97
N GLN A 310 13.43 -14.85 -3.40
CA GLN A 310 13.85 -13.77 -2.50
C GLN A 310 12.68 -13.21 -1.69
N LEU A 311 11.52 -12.99 -2.32
CA LEU A 311 10.30 -12.53 -1.63
C LEU A 311 9.78 -13.58 -0.63
N CYS A 312 9.78 -14.87 -0.99
CA CYS A 312 9.40 -15.95 -0.06
C CYS A 312 10.34 -16.03 1.16
N LEU A 313 11.65 -15.82 0.97
CA LEU A 313 12.61 -15.75 2.08
C LEU A 313 12.36 -14.55 2.98
N GLN A 314 12.07 -13.37 2.41
CA GLN A 314 11.72 -12.17 3.19
C GLN A 314 10.41 -12.35 3.97
N LEU A 315 9.37 -12.93 3.34
CA LEU A 315 8.11 -13.25 4.00
C LEU A 315 8.31 -14.22 5.16
N SER A 316 9.08 -15.30 4.99
CA SER A 316 9.35 -16.25 6.07
C SER A 316 10.12 -15.61 7.25
N GLN A 317 11.04 -14.67 6.98
CA GLN A 317 11.71 -13.89 8.03
C GLN A 317 10.74 -12.96 8.78
N LEU A 318 9.78 -12.34 8.07
CA LEU A 318 8.75 -11.51 8.66
C LEU A 318 7.78 -12.34 9.51
N GLU A 319 7.33 -13.51 9.03
CA GLU A 319 6.49 -14.45 9.77
C GLU A 319 7.17 -14.93 11.06
N GLN A 320 8.46 -15.26 11.01
CA GLN A 320 9.25 -15.63 12.19
C GLN A 320 9.35 -14.47 13.20
N SER A 321 9.58 -13.25 12.74
CA SER A 321 9.66 -12.08 13.64
C SER A 321 8.30 -11.70 14.26
N LEU A 322 7.20 -11.86 13.52
CA LEU A 322 5.84 -11.70 14.03
C LEU A 322 5.50 -12.78 15.06
N GLY A 323 5.87 -14.03 14.79
CA GLY A 323 5.71 -15.14 15.73
C GLY A 323 6.47 -14.92 17.04
N GLN A 324 7.71 -14.43 16.99
CA GLN A 324 8.47 -14.05 18.18
C GLN A 324 7.79 -12.91 18.94
N LEU A 325 7.43 -11.82 18.26
CA LEU A 325 6.76 -10.68 18.86
C LEU A 325 5.42 -11.05 19.51
N GLN A 326 4.70 -12.04 18.96
CA GLN A 326 3.47 -12.59 19.52
C GLN A 326 3.74 -13.41 20.80
N GLN A 327 4.82 -14.20 20.85
CA GLN A 327 5.25 -14.89 22.08
C GLN A 327 5.66 -13.89 23.16
N ASP A 328 6.45 -12.88 22.82
CA ASP A 328 6.89 -11.83 23.74
C ASP A 328 5.69 -11.06 24.30
N ASN A 329 4.69 -10.75 23.47
CA ASN A 329 3.43 -10.15 23.91
C ASN A 329 2.63 -11.05 24.86
N GLN A 330 2.63 -12.37 24.66
CA GLN A 330 1.97 -13.31 25.59
C GLN A 330 2.72 -13.40 26.92
N ALA A 331 4.05 -13.42 26.90
CA ALA A 331 4.89 -13.37 28.10
C ALA A 331 4.67 -12.07 28.91
N LEU A 332 4.69 -10.90 28.25
CA LEU A 332 4.43 -9.62 28.90
C LEU A 332 3.01 -9.52 29.47
N ARG A 333 1.99 -10.09 28.80
CA ARG A 333 0.62 -10.18 29.33
C ARG A 333 0.55 -11.06 30.59
N SER A 334 1.18 -12.24 30.59
CA SER A 334 1.18 -13.11 31.77
C SER A 334 1.95 -12.50 32.94
N GLN A 335 3.05 -11.80 32.68
CA GLN A 335 3.79 -11.03 33.69
C GLN A 335 2.95 -9.88 34.26
N ARG A 336 2.26 -9.11 33.42
CA ARG A 336 1.29 -8.08 33.85
C ARG A 336 0.23 -8.66 34.77
N ASP A 337 -0.34 -9.81 34.41
CA ASP A 337 -1.43 -10.42 35.16
C ASP A 337 -0.94 -11.02 36.49
N GLN A 338 0.28 -11.55 36.52
CA GLN A 338 0.95 -11.94 37.77
C GLN A 338 1.20 -10.73 38.69
N LEU A 339 1.63 -9.59 38.14
CA LEU A 339 1.86 -8.35 38.90
C LEU A 339 0.55 -7.73 39.41
N ASN A 340 -0.52 -7.74 38.60
CA ASN A 340 -1.86 -7.33 39.02
C ASN A 340 -2.34 -8.18 40.21
N LEU A 341 -2.22 -9.51 40.13
CA LEU A 341 -2.59 -10.41 41.22
C LEU A 341 -1.74 -10.21 42.49
N GLN A 342 -0.47 -9.80 42.35
CA GLN A 342 0.35 -9.39 43.49
C GLN A 342 -0.14 -8.06 44.09
N LEU A 343 -0.47 -7.07 43.25
CA LEU A 343 -0.99 -5.77 43.68
C LEU A 343 -2.32 -5.92 44.43
N GLU A 344 -3.27 -6.69 43.90
CA GLU A 344 -4.54 -7.03 44.56
C GLU A 344 -4.32 -7.67 45.94
N ARG A 345 -3.38 -8.63 46.04
CA ARG A 345 -3.02 -9.27 47.31
C ARG A 345 -2.44 -8.28 48.33
N GLN A 346 -1.65 -7.30 47.88
CA GLN A 346 -1.10 -6.27 48.77
C GLN A 346 -2.16 -5.23 49.16
N GLN A 347 -3.06 -4.84 48.24
CA GLN A 347 -4.22 -3.98 48.54
C GLN A 347 -5.15 -4.66 49.56
N ALA A 348 -5.45 -5.95 49.39
CA ALA A 348 -6.26 -6.72 50.34
C ALA A 348 -5.62 -6.83 51.73
N LYS A 349 -4.28 -6.97 51.81
CA LYS A 349 -3.55 -6.89 53.10
C LYS A 349 -3.63 -5.51 53.73
N ALA A 350 -3.36 -4.45 52.96
CA ALA A 350 -3.45 -3.07 53.44
C ALA A 350 -4.87 -2.73 53.95
N GLN A 351 -5.91 -3.18 53.25
CA GLN A 351 -7.30 -3.04 53.71
C GLN A 351 -7.57 -3.79 55.03
N ARG A 352 -7.03 -5.00 55.22
CA ARG A 352 -7.14 -5.73 56.50
C ARG A 352 -6.42 -5.00 57.63
N GLN A 353 -5.18 -4.58 57.42
CA GLN A 353 -4.41 -3.80 58.40
C GLN A 353 -5.07 -2.47 58.75
N GLN A 354 -5.70 -1.79 57.77
CA GLN A 354 -6.49 -0.58 58.02
C GLN A 354 -7.76 -0.88 58.83
N GLN A 355 -8.42 -2.01 58.62
CA GLN A 355 -9.55 -2.45 59.44
C GLN A 355 -9.11 -2.82 60.87
N GLU A 356 -7.95 -3.45 61.03
CA GLU A 356 -7.36 -3.78 62.34
C GLU A 356 -6.99 -2.51 63.11
N LEU A 357 -6.25 -1.58 62.49
CA LEU A 357 -5.95 -0.26 63.07
C LEU A 357 -7.22 0.51 63.46
N THR A 358 -8.29 0.48 62.66
CA THR A 358 -9.56 1.15 63.03
C THR A 358 -10.38 0.41 64.09
N LYS A 359 -10.07 -0.87 64.40
CA LYS A 359 -10.59 -1.58 65.59
C LYS A 359 -9.77 -1.19 66.82
N GLU A 360 -8.45 -1.25 66.73
CA GLU A 360 -7.54 -0.85 67.82
C GLU A 360 -7.74 0.62 68.22
N GLN A 361 -7.90 1.54 67.26
CA GLN A 361 -8.20 2.94 67.54
C GLN A 361 -9.53 3.14 68.28
N LYS A 362 -10.55 2.30 68.03
CA LYS A 362 -11.83 2.35 68.76
C LYS A 362 -11.68 1.81 70.18
N VAL A 363 -10.98 0.69 70.34
CA VAL A 363 -10.65 0.11 71.65
C VAL A 363 -9.85 1.13 72.47
N ARG A 364 -8.77 1.66 71.91
CA ARG A 364 -7.94 2.71 72.51
C ARG A 364 -8.76 3.94 72.90
N ALA A 365 -9.62 4.45 72.00
CA ALA A 365 -10.48 5.58 72.34
C ALA A 365 -11.46 5.25 73.50
N SER A 366 -11.98 4.02 73.56
CA SER A 366 -12.84 3.60 74.68
C SER A 366 -12.08 3.47 76.00
N LEU A 367 -10.83 2.98 75.96
CA LEU A 367 -9.93 2.93 77.12
C LEU A 367 -9.51 4.34 77.55
N GLU A 368 -9.21 5.24 76.63
CA GLU A 368 -8.93 6.66 76.91
C GLU A 368 -10.14 7.35 77.54
N THR A 369 -11.38 7.06 77.11
CA THR A 369 -12.59 7.56 77.80
C THR A 369 -12.82 6.94 79.18
N ALA A 370 -12.52 5.64 79.36
CA ALA A 370 -12.67 4.97 80.66
C ALA A 370 -11.61 5.47 81.66
N LEU A 371 -10.37 5.72 81.21
CA LEU A 371 -9.32 6.35 82.00
C LEU A 371 -9.68 7.80 82.35
N ALA A 372 -10.20 8.59 81.40
CA ALA A 372 -10.66 9.94 81.67
C ALA A 372 -11.79 9.97 82.73
N GLN A 373 -12.78 9.07 82.61
CA GLN A 373 -13.84 8.89 83.61
C GLN A 373 -13.27 8.48 84.96
N ALA A 374 -12.34 7.52 85.01
CA ALA A 374 -11.67 7.10 86.24
C ALA A 374 -10.87 8.26 86.89
N THR A 375 -10.21 9.11 86.11
CA THR A 375 -9.52 10.29 86.66
C THR A 375 -10.48 11.36 87.19
N VAL A 376 -11.67 11.51 86.61
CA VAL A 376 -12.72 12.40 87.16
C VAL A 376 -13.28 11.81 88.46
N PHE A 377 -13.66 10.52 88.47
CA PHE A 377 -14.09 9.84 89.70
C PHE A 377 -13.05 9.93 90.83
N LEU A 378 -11.75 9.83 90.53
CA LEU A 378 -10.68 10.03 91.50
C LEU A 378 -10.53 11.49 91.96
N GLN A 379 -10.79 12.48 91.09
CA GLN A 379 -10.83 13.89 91.49
C GLN A 379 -12.05 14.20 92.38
N ASP A 380 -13.22 13.63 92.06
CA ASP A 380 -14.44 13.76 92.87
C ASP A 380 -14.22 13.16 94.27
N ILE A 381 -13.60 11.97 94.36
CA ILE A 381 -13.22 11.34 95.64
C ILE A 381 -12.23 12.21 96.44
N LEU A 382 -11.30 12.91 95.78
CA LEU A 382 -10.29 13.76 96.43
C LEU A 382 -10.80 15.17 96.81
N GLN A 383 -11.93 15.63 96.25
CA GLN A 383 -12.55 16.91 96.64
C GLN A 383 -13.51 16.78 97.84
N MET A 384 -13.86 15.54 98.24
CA MET A 384 -14.66 15.27 99.43
C MET A 384 -13.81 15.35 100.72
N GLN A 385 -13.56 16.57 101.20
CA GLN A 385 -13.09 16.77 102.58
C GLN A 385 -14.24 16.60 103.58
N PRO A 386 -13.99 16.10 104.79
CA PRO A 386 -14.98 16.08 105.86
C PRO A 386 -15.13 17.48 106.50
N ASP A 387 -16.36 17.93 106.71
CA ASP A 387 -16.64 18.95 107.73
C ASP A 387 -16.55 18.25 109.11
N GLU A 388 -15.62 18.69 109.97
CA GLU A 388 -15.35 18.06 111.28
C GLU A 388 -16.39 18.46 112.37
N GLU A 389 -17.68 18.18 112.15
CA GLU A 389 -18.72 18.54 113.14
C GLU A 389 -19.97 17.62 113.20
N ASP A 390 -19.81 16.29 113.27
CA ASP A 390 -20.68 15.43 114.12
C ASP A 390 -20.19 13.97 114.28
N GLY A 391 -20.54 13.33 115.40
CA GLY A 391 -19.90 12.09 115.89
C GLY A 391 -20.21 10.75 115.20
N ASP A 392 -21.18 10.69 114.28
CA ASP A 392 -21.62 9.46 113.60
C ASP A 392 -21.22 9.38 112.10
N PHE A 393 -20.45 10.36 111.59
CA PHE A 393 -20.19 10.48 110.15
C PHE A 393 -19.15 9.51 109.58
N ASP A 394 -18.22 8.98 110.38
CA ASP A 394 -17.10 8.14 109.89
C ASP A 394 -17.57 6.86 109.17
N VAL A 395 -18.56 6.16 109.73
CA VAL A 395 -19.08 4.91 109.11
C VAL A 395 -19.77 5.18 107.78
N VAL A 396 -20.54 6.27 107.67
CA VAL A 396 -21.26 6.62 106.43
C VAL A 396 -20.28 7.10 105.36
N PHE A 397 -19.31 7.94 105.74
CA PHE A 397 -18.26 8.42 104.84
C PHE A 397 -17.39 7.27 104.33
N GLN A 398 -16.91 6.38 105.21
CA GLN A 398 -16.14 5.20 104.80
C GLN A 398 -16.96 4.21 103.96
N LEU A 399 -18.28 4.11 104.17
CA LEU A 399 -19.15 3.27 103.35
C LEU A 399 -19.29 3.85 101.94
N GLN A 400 -19.54 5.15 101.80
CA GLN A 400 -19.58 5.82 100.49
C GLN A 400 -18.22 5.79 99.79
N LEU A 401 -17.11 5.98 100.52
CA LEU A 401 -15.76 5.89 99.97
C LEU A 401 -15.47 4.46 99.44
N LYS A 402 -15.86 3.43 100.20
CA LYS A 402 -15.76 2.02 99.77
C LYS A 402 -16.63 1.73 98.55
N GLU A 403 -17.89 2.20 98.54
CA GLU A 403 -18.80 1.98 97.42
C GLU A 403 -18.29 2.67 96.14
N MET A 404 -17.80 3.92 96.24
CA MET A 404 -17.17 4.65 95.13
C MET A 404 -15.88 3.98 94.64
N LEU A 405 -15.03 3.49 95.54
CA LEU A 405 -13.84 2.70 95.16
C LEU A 405 -14.21 1.37 94.52
N GLN A 406 -15.30 0.74 94.93
CA GLN A 406 -15.79 -0.52 94.38
C GLN A 406 -16.49 -0.33 93.02
N GLN A 407 -17.18 0.80 92.80
CA GLN A 407 -17.68 1.24 91.49
C GLN A 407 -16.53 1.60 90.55
N LEU A 408 -15.50 2.30 91.03
CA LEU A 408 -14.28 2.57 90.25
C LEU A 408 -13.57 1.27 89.87
N LEU A 409 -13.48 0.30 90.78
CA LEU A 409 -12.90 -1.02 90.52
C LEU A 409 -13.69 -1.81 89.46
N THR A 410 -15.03 -1.76 89.46
CA THR A 410 -15.84 -2.44 88.43
C THR A 410 -15.81 -1.73 87.08
N MET A 411 -15.70 -0.40 87.04
CA MET A 411 -15.45 0.36 85.81
C MET A 411 -14.07 0.04 85.22
N LEU A 412 -13.03 -0.08 86.05
CA LEU A 412 -11.69 -0.46 85.60
C LEU A 412 -11.58 -1.95 85.24
N SER A 413 -12.32 -2.85 85.90
CA SER A 413 -12.34 -4.28 85.53
C SER A 413 -13.09 -4.54 84.22
N THR A 414 -14.17 -3.81 83.95
CA THR A 414 -14.86 -3.87 82.65
C THR A 414 -14.05 -3.22 81.53
N ALA A 415 -13.35 -2.11 81.79
CA ALA A 415 -12.41 -1.51 80.83
C ALA A 415 -11.22 -2.43 80.52
N THR A 416 -10.65 -3.13 81.51
CA THR A 416 -9.55 -4.07 81.27
C THR A 416 -9.98 -5.34 80.53
N LEU A 417 -11.24 -5.79 80.65
CA LEU A 417 -11.83 -6.83 79.79
C LEU A 417 -12.03 -6.38 78.33
N LEU A 418 -12.13 -5.08 78.06
CA LEU A 418 -12.16 -4.50 76.71
C LEU A 418 -10.76 -4.33 76.10
N SER A 419 -9.68 -4.43 76.90
CA SER A 419 -8.32 -4.45 76.40
C SER A 419 -7.95 -5.83 75.87
N PRO A 420 -7.43 -5.96 74.64
CA PRO A 420 -6.68 -7.12 74.24
C PRO A 420 -5.51 -7.33 75.22
N GLN A 421 -5.35 -8.56 75.70
CA GLN A 421 -4.06 -9.01 76.24
C GLN A 421 -2.99 -8.82 75.16
N PRO A 422 -1.75 -8.42 75.49
CA PRO A 422 -0.68 -8.31 74.51
C PRO A 422 -0.41 -9.69 73.90
N ALA A 423 -0.85 -9.89 72.66
CA ALA A 423 -0.60 -11.12 71.93
C ALA A 423 0.91 -11.34 71.85
N VAL A 424 1.39 -12.41 72.48
CA VAL A 424 2.82 -12.75 72.56
C VAL A 424 3.37 -12.82 71.14
N TRP A 425 4.28 -11.90 70.80
CA TRP A 425 5.03 -11.94 69.55
C TRP A 425 5.76 -13.29 69.49
N PRO A 426 5.44 -14.17 68.51
CA PRO A 426 6.01 -15.51 68.49
C PRO A 426 7.47 -15.46 68.05
N ARG A 427 8.38 -15.24 69.02
CA ARG A 427 9.82 -15.45 68.86
C ARG A 427 10.06 -16.94 68.58
N ARG A 428 10.11 -17.31 67.29
CA ARG A 428 10.47 -18.65 66.83
C ARG A 428 11.80 -18.59 66.07
N GLU A 429 12.80 -19.24 66.63
CA GLU A 429 14.10 -19.45 66.01
C GLU A 429 14.06 -20.61 64.99
N SER A 430 15.21 -20.78 64.32
CA SER A 430 15.47 -21.56 63.10
C SER A 430 15.19 -23.07 63.15
N GLN A 431 15.41 -23.70 61.99
CA GLN A 431 15.42 -25.15 61.69
C GLN A 431 14.01 -25.76 61.46
N GLY A 432 13.81 -26.67 60.50
CA GLY A 432 14.73 -27.22 59.50
C GLY A 432 14.05 -28.24 58.57
N SER A 433 14.83 -28.88 57.68
CA SER A 433 14.41 -29.79 56.59
C SER A 433 13.67 -29.13 55.39
N SER A 434 13.77 -29.61 54.15
CA SER A 434 14.58 -30.72 53.61
C SER A 434 15.17 -30.36 52.23
N TRP A 435 16.42 -30.74 51.98
CA TRP A 435 17.10 -30.65 50.67
C TRP A 435 17.59 -32.05 50.27
N LEU A 436 16.79 -32.80 49.50
CA LEU A 436 17.24 -33.99 48.77
C LEU A 436 16.46 -34.15 47.45
N THR A 437 17.19 -34.46 46.37
CA THR A 437 16.67 -34.92 45.07
C THR A 437 16.77 -36.46 45.01
N PRO A 438 15.96 -37.17 44.18
CA PRO A 438 16.30 -37.37 42.75
C PRO A 438 15.06 -37.42 41.81
N GLY A 439 15.18 -37.43 40.47
CA GLY A 439 16.36 -37.23 39.62
C GLY A 439 16.14 -37.70 38.16
N HIS A 440 17.14 -37.42 37.30
CA HIS A 440 17.31 -37.89 35.90
C HIS A 440 16.33 -37.37 34.82
N GLN A 441 16.71 -37.22 33.54
CA GLN A 441 17.87 -37.77 32.81
C GLN A 441 18.84 -36.75 32.17
N LYS A 442 20.09 -37.21 31.96
CA LYS A 442 21.15 -36.73 31.03
C LYS A 442 21.21 -37.74 29.84
N PRO A 443 22.06 -37.62 28.78
CA PRO A 443 23.19 -36.70 28.50
C PRO A 443 23.01 -35.94 27.16
N GLY A 444 23.96 -35.18 26.58
CA GLY A 444 25.30 -34.71 26.98
C GLY A 444 26.11 -34.20 25.75
N SER A 445 27.17 -33.40 25.95
CA SER A 445 28.10 -32.93 24.90
C SER A 445 29.39 -33.77 24.87
N PRO A 446 30.10 -33.85 23.72
CA PRO A 446 31.21 -32.93 23.35
C PRO A 446 31.10 -32.42 21.88
N SER A 447 31.57 -31.23 21.48
CA SER A 447 32.96 -30.72 21.30
C SER A 447 33.74 -31.26 20.09
N THR A 448 34.47 -30.34 19.44
CA THR A 448 35.74 -30.51 18.67
C THR A 448 35.71 -30.49 17.13
N GLN A 449 35.83 -29.26 16.59
CA GLN A 449 36.65 -28.82 15.43
C GLN A 449 36.47 -29.41 13.98
N PRO A 450 36.98 -28.72 12.93
CA PRO A 450 36.63 -28.99 11.52
C PRO A 450 37.72 -29.77 10.74
N PRO A 451 37.36 -30.38 9.58
CA PRO A 451 38.33 -30.94 8.63
C PRO A 451 38.50 -30.12 7.33
N LYS A 452 39.71 -30.18 6.75
CA LYS A 452 40.01 -29.86 5.35
C LYS A 452 40.62 -31.09 4.67
N MET A 453 40.22 -31.35 3.43
CA MET A 453 40.90 -32.16 2.39
C MET A 453 41.26 -33.64 2.67
N GLY A 454 40.90 -34.49 1.70
CA GLY A 454 41.31 -35.90 1.53
C GLY A 454 40.70 -36.43 0.22
N SER A 455 41.43 -37.27 -0.53
CA SER A 455 41.17 -37.43 -1.98
C SER A 455 41.01 -38.88 -2.45
N LEU A 456 40.05 -39.11 -3.38
CA LEU A 456 39.98 -40.20 -4.37
C LEU A 456 39.84 -41.66 -3.82
N PRO A 457 39.47 -42.67 -4.65
CA PRO A 457 39.17 -42.65 -6.09
C PRO A 457 37.82 -43.28 -6.54
N GLN A 458 37.48 -43.06 -7.82
CA GLN A 458 36.91 -44.05 -8.77
C GLN A 458 35.55 -44.73 -8.49
N GLN A 459 34.46 -44.09 -8.94
CA GLN A 459 33.51 -44.67 -9.92
C GLN A 459 32.62 -43.55 -10.53
N LEU A 460 31.76 -43.90 -11.51
CA LEU A 460 30.88 -42.99 -12.28
C LEU A 460 31.56 -42.04 -13.31
N SER A 461 32.67 -42.47 -13.91
CA SER A 461 33.17 -41.87 -15.16
C SER A 461 32.40 -42.40 -16.38
N SER A 462 31.15 -41.94 -16.59
CA SER A 462 30.30 -42.43 -17.69
C SER A 462 29.25 -41.44 -18.23
N ILE A 463 29.53 -40.12 -18.21
CA ILE A 463 28.73 -39.11 -18.90
C ILE A 463 29.62 -38.38 -19.91
N THR A 464 29.59 -38.84 -21.15
CA THR A 464 30.27 -38.19 -22.28
C THR A 464 29.53 -36.89 -22.63
N PRO A 465 30.22 -35.75 -22.85
CA PRO A 465 29.57 -34.57 -23.39
C PRO A 465 29.10 -34.86 -24.83
N TYR A 466 27.85 -34.48 -25.12
CA TYR A 466 27.19 -34.73 -26.40
C TYR A 466 28.00 -34.16 -27.58
N GLN A 467 28.28 -34.96 -28.61
CA GLN A 467 28.80 -34.45 -29.89
C GLN A 467 27.69 -34.40 -30.96
N PRO A 468 27.72 -33.42 -31.90
CA PRO A 468 26.75 -33.34 -32.99
C PRO A 468 26.84 -34.53 -33.96
N GLY A 469 26.10 -35.62 -33.68
CA GLY A 469 26.01 -36.79 -34.56
C GLY A 469 25.31 -38.02 -33.97
N ASP A 470 25.27 -38.17 -32.64
CA ASP A 470 24.88 -39.44 -31.99
C ASP A 470 23.38 -39.80 -32.03
N LEU A 471 22.53 -38.96 -32.62
CA LEU A 471 21.09 -39.22 -32.77
C LEU A 471 20.71 -40.05 -34.01
N GLY A 472 21.68 -40.51 -34.81
CA GLY A 472 21.45 -41.46 -35.92
C GLY A 472 20.72 -40.90 -37.16
N VAL A 473 20.26 -39.65 -37.14
CA VAL A 473 19.50 -38.99 -38.23
C VAL A 473 20.38 -38.61 -39.44
N VAL A 474 21.70 -38.82 -39.36
CA VAL A 474 22.66 -38.51 -40.44
C VAL A 474 23.50 -39.75 -40.78
N PRO A 475 23.44 -40.29 -42.00
CA PRO A 475 24.32 -41.38 -42.43
C PRO A 475 25.80 -40.97 -42.38
N ARG A 476 26.64 -41.78 -41.74
CA ARG A 476 28.10 -41.57 -41.72
C ARG A 476 28.65 -41.66 -43.15
N ARG A 477 29.32 -40.62 -43.64
CA ARG A 477 30.12 -40.72 -44.88
C ARG A 477 31.24 -41.75 -44.66
N ALA A 478 31.18 -42.86 -45.40
CA ALA A 478 32.34 -43.73 -45.56
C ALA A 478 33.45 -42.94 -46.27
N HIS A 479 34.69 -43.09 -45.82
CA HIS A 479 35.83 -42.36 -46.36
C HIS A 479 36.31 -43.03 -47.66
N ILE A 480 35.61 -42.76 -48.76
CA ILE A 480 36.10 -43.08 -50.11
C ILE A 480 37.20 -42.05 -50.44
N PRO A 481 38.45 -42.46 -50.71
CA PRO A 481 39.47 -41.53 -51.17
C PRO A 481 39.10 -41.00 -52.57
N PRO A 482 39.20 -39.69 -52.84
CA PRO A 482 38.83 -39.13 -54.13
C PRO A 482 39.76 -39.61 -55.25
N ASN A 483 39.17 -39.90 -56.41
CA ASN A 483 39.91 -40.24 -57.63
C ASN A 483 40.80 -39.04 -58.04
N PRO A 484 42.11 -39.22 -58.28
CA PRO A 484 43.03 -38.10 -58.54
C PRO A 484 42.72 -37.27 -59.81
N GLU A 485 41.86 -37.75 -60.71
CA GLU A 485 41.55 -37.05 -61.96
C GLU A 485 40.59 -35.85 -61.77
N ASP A 486 39.64 -35.94 -60.83
CA ASP A 486 38.61 -34.92 -60.59
C ASP A 486 39.20 -33.60 -60.04
N LEU A 487 40.41 -33.65 -59.47
CA LEU A 487 41.12 -32.50 -58.90
C LEU A 487 41.77 -31.58 -59.95
N ARG A 488 41.64 -31.86 -61.24
CA ARG A 488 42.16 -31.02 -62.34
C ARG A 488 41.22 -29.88 -62.77
N LEU A 489 39.96 -29.87 -62.33
CA LEU A 489 38.92 -28.93 -62.80
C LEU A 489 38.57 -27.81 -61.80
N LEU A 490 39.27 -27.71 -60.67
CA LEU A 490 39.04 -26.68 -59.65
C LEU A 490 40.12 -25.59 -59.65
N SER A 491 39.69 -24.33 -59.46
CA SER A 491 40.56 -23.15 -59.56
C SER A 491 41.46 -22.96 -58.33
N HIS A 492 42.57 -22.23 -58.52
CA HIS A 492 43.68 -22.14 -57.58
C HIS A 492 43.33 -21.69 -56.15
N THR A 493 42.30 -20.88 -55.96
CA THR A 493 41.90 -20.33 -54.66
C THR A 493 41.32 -21.37 -53.70
N THR A 494 40.81 -22.51 -54.18
CA THR A 494 40.29 -23.60 -53.33
C THR A 494 41.39 -24.58 -52.89
N ARG A 495 42.64 -24.37 -53.31
CA ARG A 495 43.73 -25.35 -53.16
C ARG A 495 44.52 -25.26 -51.85
N VAL A 496 44.25 -24.25 -51.02
CA VAL A 496 44.93 -23.99 -49.74
C VAL A 496 43.94 -24.02 -48.58
N GLY A 497 43.95 -25.14 -47.84
CA GLY A 497 43.25 -25.24 -46.56
C GLY A 497 43.91 -24.39 -45.49
N THR A 498 43.13 -24.01 -44.48
CA THR A 498 43.53 -23.11 -43.39
C THR A 498 44.73 -23.64 -42.61
N LEU A 499 45.75 -22.80 -42.41
CA LEU A 499 46.75 -22.96 -41.35
C LEU A 499 46.55 -21.90 -40.25
N GLN A 500 46.92 -22.27 -39.04
CA GLN A 500 46.51 -21.66 -37.77
C GLN A 500 47.73 -21.13 -37.02
N ALA A 501 47.75 -19.84 -36.65
CA ALA A 501 48.60 -19.34 -35.55
C ALA A 501 48.13 -17.98 -35.02
N HIS A 502 48.35 -17.78 -33.73
CA HIS A 502 48.01 -16.60 -32.93
C HIS A 502 48.99 -15.44 -33.14
N SER A 503 48.53 -14.18 -33.05
CA SER A 503 48.86 -13.30 -31.89
C SER A 503 48.35 -11.85 -32.06
N CYS A 504 47.85 -11.30 -30.95
CA CYS A 504 47.71 -9.86 -30.67
C CYS A 504 49.01 -9.35 -29.98
N PRO A 505 49.32 -8.04 -29.85
CA PRO A 505 48.35 -6.96 -29.53
C PRO A 505 48.57 -5.57 -30.17
N GLU A 506 47.61 -4.67 -29.87
CA GLU A 506 47.70 -3.22 -29.58
C GLU A 506 48.63 -2.29 -30.40
N ILE A 507 48.06 -1.16 -30.88
CA ILE A 507 48.32 0.20 -30.34
C ILE A 507 47.29 1.20 -30.92
N HIS A 508 47.12 2.36 -30.27
CA HIS A 508 46.00 3.29 -30.42
C HIS A 508 46.24 4.54 -31.31
N THR A 509 45.13 5.08 -31.82
CA THR A 509 44.79 6.53 -32.00
C THR A 509 45.37 7.41 -33.13
N SER A 510 44.55 8.44 -33.46
CA SER A 510 44.78 9.58 -34.39
C SER A 510 44.81 9.23 -35.89
N GLY A 511 44.50 10.13 -36.83
CA GLY A 511 43.98 11.50 -36.70
C GLY A 511 44.02 12.22 -38.06
N SER A 512 42.93 12.86 -38.47
CA SER A 512 42.83 13.62 -39.75
C SER A 512 43.48 15.03 -39.62
N PRO A 513 43.53 15.92 -40.64
CA PRO A 513 42.99 15.85 -42.03
C PRO A 513 43.86 16.49 -43.15
N LYS A 514 43.45 16.39 -44.44
CA LYS A 514 43.18 17.52 -45.40
C LYS A 514 43.19 17.14 -46.89
N ARG A 515 42.35 17.87 -47.65
CA ARG A 515 42.14 18.03 -49.12
C ARG A 515 43.42 17.88 -49.99
N PHE A 516 43.36 17.50 -51.29
CA PHE A 516 42.78 18.33 -52.37
C PHE A 516 42.66 17.68 -53.78
N LYS A 517 41.84 18.35 -54.62
CA LYS A 517 41.78 18.40 -56.10
C LYS A 517 41.11 17.25 -56.89
N LYS A 518 40.65 17.64 -58.08
CA LYS A 518 39.88 16.87 -59.09
C LYS A 518 40.76 16.66 -60.34
N PHE A 519 40.42 15.69 -61.18
CA PHE A 519 40.97 15.56 -62.54
C PHE A 519 39.89 15.80 -63.62
N SER A 520 40.35 16.11 -64.83
CA SER A 520 39.55 16.65 -65.95
C SER A 520 39.18 15.59 -67.00
N LEU A 521 38.19 15.92 -67.84
CA LEU A 521 37.87 15.20 -69.08
C LEU A 521 38.84 15.57 -70.23
N PRO A 522 38.99 14.72 -71.26
CA PRO A 522 39.82 15.00 -72.43
C PRO A 522 39.13 15.93 -73.46
N GLU A 523 39.95 16.57 -74.29
CA GLU A 523 39.55 17.58 -75.27
C GLU A 523 39.50 17.00 -76.71
N VAL A 524 38.57 17.48 -77.54
CA VAL A 524 38.37 16.99 -78.92
C VAL A 524 39.05 17.92 -79.92
N SER A 525 40.00 17.38 -80.69
CA SER A 525 40.71 18.16 -81.72
C SER A 525 39.90 18.33 -82.99
N LEU A 526 39.64 19.58 -83.38
CA LEU A 526 39.21 19.95 -84.73
C LEU A 526 40.39 20.54 -85.50
N LEU A 527 40.70 20.00 -86.68
CA LEU A 527 41.46 20.70 -87.71
C LEU A 527 40.93 20.34 -89.10
N SER A 528 40.94 21.32 -89.99
CA SER A 528 40.16 21.30 -91.24
C SER A 528 40.86 20.62 -92.42
N LYS A 529 40.08 19.96 -93.27
CA LYS A 529 40.28 19.91 -94.73
C LYS A 529 38.99 19.56 -95.47
#